data_AF-A0A366X879-F1
#
_entry.id   AF-A0A366X879-F1
#
_cell.length_a   1.000
_cell.length_b   1.000
_cell.length_c   1.000
_cell.angle_alpha   90.00
_cell.angle_beta   90.00
_cell.angle_gamma   90.00
#
_symmetry.space_group_name_H-M   'P 1'
#
loop_
_entity.id
_entity.type
_entity.pdbx_description
1 polymer ?
#
loop_
_entity_poly.entity_id
_entity_poly.type
_entity_poly.pdbx_seq_one_letter_code
_entity_poly.pdbx_strand_id
1 'polypeptide(L)'
;MKHAPNCTATPTTQTPHEIGHNSEQPTEKIKPFGLRAKWLHFANQRELRRLAKLHGRIKRRQRSLDDLVAERQKIMNRCIRRMRRDSGKN
;
A
#
# COMPACT_ATOMS: atom_id res chain seq x y z
N MET A 1 -23.98 55.05 35.10
CA MET A 1 -23.37 53.71 35.03
C MET A 1 -23.14 53.41 33.55
N LYS A 2 -21.88 53.22 33.12
CA LYS A 2 -21.52 53.01 31.70
C LYS A 2 -21.51 51.51 31.44
N HIS A 3 -22.38 51.01 30.58
CA HIS A 3 -22.38 49.60 30.17
C HIS A 3 -21.32 49.39 29.07
N ALA A 4 -20.42 48.43 29.30
CA ALA A 4 -19.43 47.98 28.33
C ALA A 4 -20.13 47.11 27.25
N PRO A 5 -19.73 47.19 25.97
CA PRO A 5 -20.22 46.25 24.96
C PRO A 5 -19.53 44.90 25.13
N ASN A 6 -20.34 43.85 25.30
CA ASN A 6 -19.88 42.47 25.34
C ASN A 6 -19.25 42.07 23.99
N CYS A 7 -17.95 41.76 23.99
CA CYS A 7 -17.27 41.12 22.88
C CYS A 7 -17.67 39.63 22.83
N THR A 8 -18.65 39.29 22.00
CA THR A 8 -18.92 37.91 21.62
C THR A 8 -18.30 37.65 20.25
N ALA A 9 -17.21 36.87 20.22
CA ALA A 9 -16.63 36.37 18.98
C ALA A 9 -17.57 35.36 18.32
N THR A 10 -17.76 35.47 17.01
CA THR A 10 -18.52 34.53 16.19
C THR A 10 -17.85 33.14 16.17
N PRO A 11 -18.60 32.04 16.31
CA PRO A 11 -18.04 30.70 16.15
C PRO A 11 -17.55 30.50 14.71
N THR A 12 -16.28 30.14 14.56
CA THR A 12 -15.68 29.74 13.28
C THR A 12 -16.30 28.42 12.83
N THR A 13 -17.14 28.45 11.79
CA THR A 13 -17.58 27.25 11.06
C THR A 13 -16.35 26.63 10.39
N GLN A 14 -15.80 25.57 10.99
CA GLN A 14 -14.86 24.71 10.29
C GLN A 14 -15.65 23.84 9.30
N THR A 15 -15.42 24.05 8.01
CA THR A 15 -15.83 23.12 6.95
C THR A 15 -15.20 21.75 7.25
N PRO A 16 -15.97 20.66 7.27
CA PRO A 16 -15.38 19.33 7.37
C PRO A 16 -14.44 19.13 6.19
N HIS A 17 -13.15 18.93 6.45
CA HIS A 17 -12.23 18.44 5.44
C HIS A 17 -12.77 17.11 4.95
N GLU A 18 -13.12 17.04 3.66
CA GLU A 18 -13.51 15.82 2.98
C GLU A 18 -12.44 14.76 3.24
N ILE A 19 -12.74 13.79 4.10
CA ILE A 19 -11.91 12.62 4.31
C ILE A 19 -11.97 11.86 2.99
N GLY A 20 -10.98 12.09 2.13
CA GLY A 20 -10.77 11.33 0.91
C GLY A 20 -10.75 9.86 1.28
N HIS A 21 -11.75 9.13 0.80
CA HIS A 21 -11.89 7.71 1.04
C HIS A 21 -10.75 7.01 0.30
N ASN A 22 -9.57 6.86 0.94
CA ASN A 22 -8.42 6.10 0.43
C ASN A 22 -8.70 4.58 0.38
N SER A 23 -9.96 4.17 0.28
CA SER A 23 -10.41 2.79 0.22
C SER A 23 -10.44 2.21 -1.19
N GLU A 24 -10.05 2.97 -2.21
CA GLU A 24 -9.73 2.44 -3.53
C GLU A 24 -8.40 1.66 -3.48
N GLN A 25 -8.33 0.64 -2.63
CA GLN A 25 -7.42 -0.46 -2.87
C GLN A 25 -7.85 -1.05 -4.21
N PRO A 26 -6.96 -1.10 -5.22
CA PRO A 26 -7.27 -1.81 -6.45
C PRO A 26 -7.74 -3.20 -6.06
N THR A 27 -8.98 -3.53 -6.39
CA THR A 27 -9.48 -4.91 -6.33
C THR A 27 -8.83 -5.67 -7.47
N GLU A 28 -7.49 -5.75 -7.44
CA GLU A 28 -6.77 -6.68 -8.28
C GLU A 28 -7.37 -8.05 -7.99
N LYS A 29 -7.89 -8.67 -9.04
CA LYS A 29 -8.51 -10.00 -8.97
C LYS A 29 -7.42 -10.98 -8.54
N ILE A 30 -7.26 -11.17 -7.23
CA ILE A 30 -6.29 -12.09 -6.66
C ILE A 30 -6.68 -13.49 -7.16
N LYS A 31 -5.79 -14.12 -7.94
CA LYS A 31 -6.02 -15.48 -8.43
C LYS A 31 -6.32 -16.39 -7.23
N PRO A 32 -7.36 -17.25 -7.31
CA PRO A 32 -7.69 -18.15 -6.22
C PRO A 32 -6.52 -19.09 -5.90
N PHE A 33 -6.25 -19.30 -4.62
CA PHE A 33 -5.24 -20.25 -4.17
C PHE A 33 -5.78 -21.68 -4.24
N GLY A 34 -4.90 -22.66 -4.47
CA GLY A 34 -5.25 -24.08 -4.36
C GLY A 34 -6.28 -24.58 -5.38
N LEU A 35 -6.43 -23.90 -6.52
CA LEU A 35 -7.32 -24.36 -7.59
C LEU A 35 -6.94 -25.79 -8.01
N ARG A 36 -7.91 -26.72 -7.89
CA ARG A 36 -7.75 -28.17 -8.17
C ARG A 36 -6.79 -28.92 -7.23
N ALA A 37 -6.41 -28.34 -6.09
CA ALA A 37 -5.52 -29.01 -5.16
C ALA A 37 -6.28 -30.02 -4.29
N LYS A 38 -5.81 -31.27 -4.23
CA LYS A 38 -6.48 -32.36 -3.48
C LYS A 38 -6.60 -32.07 -1.98
N TRP A 39 -5.65 -31.35 -1.39
CA TRP A 39 -5.69 -30.99 0.03
C TRP A 39 -6.89 -30.12 0.40
N LEU A 40 -7.49 -29.41 -0.58
CA LEU A 40 -8.64 -28.53 -0.35
C LEU A 40 -9.86 -29.32 0.15
N HIS A 41 -9.98 -30.60 -0.23
CA HIS A 41 -11.05 -31.49 0.25
C HIS A 41 -10.99 -31.76 1.77
N PHE A 42 -9.81 -31.60 2.37
CA PHE A 42 -9.60 -31.84 3.80
C PHE A 42 -9.64 -30.55 4.62
N ALA A 43 -9.70 -29.38 3.98
CA ALA A 43 -9.68 -28.09 4.67
C ALA A 43 -11.07 -27.72 5.19
N ASN A 44 -11.14 -27.26 6.44
CA ASN A 44 -12.39 -26.74 7.00
C ASN A 44 -12.61 -25.25 6.64
N GLN A 45 -13.84 -24.76 6.83
CA GLN A 45 -14.20 -23.38 6.48
C GLN A 45 -13.40 -22.31 7.26
N ARG A 46 -12.87 -22.64 8.44
CA ARG A 46 -12.04 -21.70 9.22
C ARG A 46 -10.64 -21.58 8.62
N GLU A 47 -10.06 -22.70 8.21
CA GLU A 47 -8.77 -22.78 7.51
C GLU A 47 -8.84 -22.08 6.15
N LEU A 48 -9.89 -22.35 5.36
CA LEU A 48 -10.08 -21.70 4.06
C LEU A 48 -10.12 -20.16 4.18
N ARG A 49 -10.90 -19.64 5.15
CA ARG A 49 -10.95 -18.19 5.43
C ARG A 49 -9.61 -17.64 5.88
N ARG A 50 -8.85 -18.39 6.67
CA ARG A 50 -7.50 -17.98 7.10
C ARG A 50 -6.52 -17.97 5.93
N LEU A 51 -6.55 -18.99 5.07
CA LEU A 51 -5.71 -19.09 3.88
C LEU A 51 -5.98 -17.94 2.91
N ALA A 52 -7.25 -17.57 2.68
CA ALA A 52 -7.59 -16.41 1.85
C ALA A 52 -6.94 -15.11 2.36
N LYS A 53 -7.03 -14.86 3.67
CA LYS A 53 -6.41 -13.68 4.31
C LYS A 53 -4.88 -13.73 4.19
N LEU A 54 -4.27 -14.89 4.42
CA LEU A 54 -2.83 -15.07 4.31
C LEU A 54 -2.35 -14.85 2.87
N HIS A 55 -3.07 -15.41 1.89
CA HIS A 55 -2.74 -15.26 0.48
C HIS A 55 -2.71 -13.79 0.05
N GLY A 56 -3.73 -13.00 0.43
CA GLY A 56 -3.74 -11.57 0.18
C GLY A 56 -2.60 -10.81 0.86
N ARG A 57 -2.26 -11.16 2.11
CA ARG A 57 -1.12 -10.56 2.84
C ARG A 57 0.21 -10.87 2.17
N ILE A 58 0.41 -12.12 1.75
CA ILE A 58 1.62 -12.56 1.05
C ILE A 58 1.77 -11.77 -0.26
N LYS A 59 0.70 -11.64 -1.05
CA LYS A 59 0.73 -10.88 -2.29
C LYS A 59 1.10 -9.41 -2.10
N ARG A 60 0.57 -8.75 -1.08
CA ARG A 60 0.97 -7.36 -0.75
C ARG A 60 2.44 -7.24 -0.37
N ARG A 61 2.94 -8.17 0.45
CA ARG A 61 4.36 -8.19 0.83
C ARG A 61 5.26 -8.47 -0.36
N GLN A 62 4.85 -9.36 -1.27
CA GLN A 62 5.59 -9.63 -2.49
C GLN A 62 5.74 -8.36 -3.34
N ARG A 63 4.67 -7.58 -3.54
CA ARG A 63 4.76 -6.31 -4.27
C ARG A 63 5.75 -5.34 -3.64
N SER A 64 5.67 -5.16 -2.32
CA SER A 64 6.62 -4.31 -1.61
C SER A 64 8.06 -4.81 -1.73
N LEU A 65 8.28 -6.13 -1.75
CA LEU A 65 9.59 -6.71 -1.99
C LEU A 65 10.07 -6.46 -3.43
N ASP A 66 9.18 -6.62 -4.41
CA ASP A 66 9.47 -6.38 -5.82
C ASP A 66 9.90 -4.93 -6.06
N ASP A 67 9.25 -3.97 -5.40
CA ASP A 67 9.61 -2.55 -5.45
C ASP A 67 11.03 -2.30 -4.90
N LEU A 68 11.35 -2.89 -3.75
CA LEU A 68 12.68 -2.80 -3.14
C LEU A 68 13.77 -3.43 -4.02
N VAL A 69 13.47 -4.59 -4.63
CA VAL A 69 14.37 -5.26 -5.57
C VAL A 69 14.60 -4.39 -6.82
N ALA A 70 13.54 -3.79 -7.35
CA ALA A 70 13.64 -2.89 -8.50
C ALA A 70 14.49 -1.66 -8.19
N GLU A 71 14.31 -1.04 -7.02
CA GLU A 71 15.13 0.08 -6.58
C GLU A 71 16.60 -0.31 -6.43
N ARG A 72 16.88 -1.43 -5.77
CA ARG A 72 18.24 -1.98 -5.67
C ARG A 72 18.87 -2.15 -7.04
N GLN A 73 18.16 -2.76 -7.98
CA GLN A 73 18.66 -2.96 -9.35
C GLN A 73 18.91 -1.63 -10.06
N LYS A 74 18.04 -0.64 -9.86
CA LYS A 74 18.20 0.71 -10.44
C LYS A 74 19.45 1.40 -9.93
N ILE A 75 19.76 1.26 -8.63
CA ILE A 75 20.99 1.77 -8.02
C ILE A 75 22.21 1.04 -8.59
N MET A 76 22.20 -0.30 -8.62
CA MET A 76 23.29 -1.09 -9.19
C MET A 76 23.58 -0.70 -10.65
N ASN A 77 22.54 -0.62 -11.49
CA ASN A 77 22.68 -0.21 -12.88
C ASN A 77 23.23 1.22 -13.03
N ARG A 78 22.89 2.13 -12.10
CA ARG A 78 23.46 3.48 -12.08
C ARG A 78 24.95 3.43 -11.75
N CYS A 79 25.36 2.66 -10.75
CA CYS A 79 26.76 2.50 -10.38
C CYS A 79 27.57 1.86 -11.51
N ILE A 80 27.07 0.79 -12.14
CA ILE A 80 27.73 0.13 -13.29
C ILE A 80 27.91 1.12 -14.44
N ARG A 81 26.89 1.94 -14.75
CA ARG A 81 27.02 2.97 -15.79
C ARG A 81 28.06 4.02 -15.45
N ARG A 82 28.16 4.46 -14.19
CA ARG A 82 29.22 5.39 -13.76
C ARG A 82 30.60 4.76 -13.94
N MET A 83 30.78 3.52 -13.48
CA MET A 83 32.02 2.75 -13.66
C MET A 83 32.41 2.60 -15.14
N ARG A 84 31.47 2.25 -16.02
CA ARG A 84 31.73 2.11 -17.46
C ARG A 84 32.18 3.43 -18.10
N ARG A 85 31.54 4.54 -17.76
CA ARG A 85 31.92 5.88 -18.25
C ARG A 85 33.30 6.29 -17.77
N ASP A 86 33.61 6.03 -16.50
CA ASP A 86 34.93 6.28 -15.92
C ASP A 86 36.03 5.48 -16.64
N SER A 87 35.72 4.24 -17.04
CA SER A 87 36.59 3.41 -17.88
C SER A 87 36.62 3.80 -19.38
N GLY A 88 35.99 4.92 -19.78
CA GLY A 88 35.95 5.39 -21.17
C GLY A 88 35.07 4.56 -22.12
N LYS A 89 34.26 3.62 -21.59
CA LYS A 89 33.40 2.74 -22.37
C LYS A 89 31.97 3.30 -22.42
N ASN A 90 31.58 3.88 -23.56
CA ASN A 90 30.20 4.27 -23.86
C ASN A 90 29.59 3.30 -24.88
#